data_AF-A0AAV9MEN3-F1
#
_entry.id   AF-A0AAV9MEN3-F1
#
_cell.length_a   1.000
_cell.length_b   1.000
_cell.length_c   1.000
_cell.angle_alpha   90.00
_cell.angle_beta   90.00
_cell.angle_gamma   90.00
#
_symmetry.space_group_name_H-M   'P 1'
#
loop_
_entity.id
_entity.type
_entity.pdbx_description
1 polymer ?
#
loop_
_entity_poly.entity_id
_entity_poly.type
_entity_poly.pdbx_seq_one_letter_code
_entity_poly.pdbx_strand_id
1 'polypeptide(L)'
;MVAAICYAWLLENRRRANEQEGGDANTIQVVVPVMNMTRRKMLKQRQVARLFYLVGLDAKSLLFSDEVDLETLLLAKQLSILVVGEDILKTNGEAVSGCTVLTDNYCEEAYELLQTPILKKLLLAGILLDTQNLSASSKVSMTRDVEAVQLLSVGSSPNYRNAFFDQLMQDPKDDSFVEVMRQNYGNSSIESSHKYRAHQVLESNSIPQENTPSSDKISKYVKNGKINRASPNTGKPTISPIHASPASPAKPADASRGKNKTFFLAKWFGFGK
;
A
#
# COMPACT_ATOMS: atom_id res chain seq x y z
N MET A 1 1.10 -1.38 -1.13
CA MET A 1 0.91 -1.20 -2.59
C MET A 1 2.24 -1.01 -3.31
N VAL A 2 2.95 0.10 -3.08
CA VAL A 2 4.23 0.42 -3.76
C VAL A 2 5.20 -0.76 -3.74
N ALA A 3 5.51 -1.32 -2.58
CA ALA A 3 6.39 -2.48 -2.45
C ALA A 3 5.93 -3.69 -3.31
N ALA A 4 4.62 -3.96 -3.40
CA ALA A 4 4.11 -5.05 -4.24
C ALA A 4 4.27 -4.78 -5.75
N ILE A 5 4.07 -3.53 -6.19
CA ILE A 5 4.31 -3.11 -7.58
C ILE A 5 5.80 -3.26 -7.91
N CYS A 6 6.67 -2.71 -7.07
CA CYS A 6 8.12 -2.79 -7.24
C CYS A 6 8.61 -4.24 -7.23
N TYR A 7 8.13 -5.07 -6.31
CA TYR A 7 8.53 -6.47 -6.19
C TYR A 7 8.08 -7.30 -7.39
N ALA A 8 6.83 -7.16 -7.84
CA ALA A 8 6.35 -7.86 -9.03
C ALA A 8 7.16 -7.49 -10.28
N TRP A 9 7.44 -6.19 -10.47
CA TRP A 9 8.26 -5.71 -11.59
C TRP A 9 9.70 -6.23 -11.50
N LEU A 10 10.32 -6.21 -10.32
CA LEU A 10 11.68 -6.70 -10.09
C LEU A 10 11.80 -8.22 -10.27
N LEU A 11 10.81 -9.00 -9.81
CA LEU A 11 10.76 -10.45 -10.05
C LEU A 11 10.67 -10.77 -11.54
N GLU A 12 9.73 -10.14 -12.25
CA GLU A 12 9.48 -10.40 -13.68
C GLU A 12 10.68 -10.00 -14.55
N ASN A 13 11.34 -8.87 -14.27
CA ASN A 13 12.51 -8.45 -15.05
C ASN A 13 13.77 -9.26 -14.69
N ARG A 14 13.93 -9.70 -13.44
CA ARG A 14 15.00 -10.64 -13.05
C ARG A 14 14.80 -12.01 -13.71
N ARG A 15 13.56 -12.51 -13.78
CA ARG A 15 13.21 -13.73 -14.52
C ARG A 15 13.61 -13.63 -16.00
N ARG A 16 13.22 -12.53 -16.66
CA ARG A 16 13.56 -12.27 -18.08
C ARG A 16 15.07 -12.19 -18.33
N ALA A 17 15.83 -11.58 -17.42
CA ALA A 17 17.29 -11.54 -17.53
C ALA A 17 17.89 -12.96 -17.47
N ASN A 18 17.44 -13.78 -16.52
CA ASN A 18 17.91 -15.16 -16.39
C ASN A 18 17.49 -16.07 -17.58
N GLU A 19 16.30 -15.85 -18.16
CA GLU A 19 15.81 -16.66 -19.28
C GLU A 19 16.59 -16.44 -20.57
N GLN A 20 17.13 -15.23 -20.78
CA GLN A 20 18.04 -14.92 -21.88
C GLN A 20 19.37 -15.68 -21.78
N GLU A 21 19.71 -16.23 -20.61
CA GLU A 21 20.92 -17.05 -20.38
C GLU A 21 20.69 -18.56 -20.56
N GLY A 22 19.49 -19.00 -20.99
CA GLY A 22 19.23 -20.38 -21.41
C GLY A 22 18.05 -21.10 -20.74
N GLY A 23 16.95 -20.40 -20.45
CA GLY A 23 15.76 -20.99 -19.83
C GLY A 23 14.91 -21.87 -20.76
N ASP A 24 14.29 -22.93 -20.20
CA ASP A 24 13.30 -23.75 -20.90
C ASP A 24 12.03 -22.94 -21.21
N ALA A 25 11.78 -22.66 -22.48
CA ALA A 25 10.82 -21.67 -22.96
C ALA A 25 9.33 -22.12 -22.89
N ASN A 26 9.04 -23.29 -22.31
CA ASN A 26 7.78 -23.99 -22.55
C ASN A 26 6.61 -23.61 -21.60
N THR A 27 6.79 -22.68 -20.65
CA THR A 27 5.69 -22.18 -19.80
C THR A 27 5.77 -20.67 -19.59
N ILE A 28 4.79 -19.92 -20.11
CA ILE A 28 4.70 -18.48 -19.90
C ILE A 28 4.15 -18.20 -18.50
N GLN A 29 5.04 -17.98 -17.54
CA GLN A 29 4.69 -17.46 -16.22
C GLN A 29 4.83 -15.92 -16.22
N VAL A 30 3.85 -15.22 -15.64
CA VAL A 30 3.87 -13.74 -15.51
C VAL A 30 3.59 -13.36 -14.06
N VAL A 31 4.41 -12.48 -13.50
CA VAL A 31 4.17 -11.91 -12.17
C VAL A 31 3.46 -10.56 -12.32
N VAL A 32 2.25 -10.44 -11.75
CA VAL A 32 1.44 -9.20 -11.80
C VAL A 32 1.12 -8.68 -10.39
N PRO A 33 1.23 -7.36 -10.13
CA PRO A 33 0.84 -6.79 -8.84
C PRO A 33 -0.67 -6.56 -8.80
N VAL A 34 -1.37 -7.29 -7.93
CA VAL A 34 -2.81 -7.10 -7.68
C VAL A 34 -3.02 -6.24 -6.44
N MET A 35 -3.80 -5.17 -6.56
CA MET A 35 -4.15 -4.31 -5.43
C MET A 35 -5.29 -4.97 -4.63
N ASN A 36 -5.09 -5.22 -3.34
CA ASN A 36 -6.12 -5.78 -2.44
C ASN A 36 -7.18 -4.74 -2.03
N MET A 37 -7.84 -4.16 -3.03
CA MET A 37 -9.02 -3.31 -2.95
C MET A 37 -9.64 -3.20 -4.34
N THR A 38 -10.90 -2.75 -4.40
CA THR A 38 -11.56 -2.52 -5.67
C THR A 38 -11.05 -1.24 -6.35
N ARG A 39 -11.04 -1.16 -7.68
CA ARG A 39 -10.58 0.04 -8.43
C ARG A 39 -11.30 1.30 -7.94
N ARG A 40 -12.62 1.22 -7.71
CA ARG A 40 -13.42 2.34 -7.20
C ARG A 40 -13.02 2.80 -5.78
N LYS A 41 -12.50 1.92 -4.92
CA LYS A 41 -12.00 2.31 -3.58
C LYS A 41 -10.76 3.20 -3.67
N MET A 42 -10.00 3.12 -4.75
CA MET A 42 -8.82 3.95 -5.00
C MET A 42 -9.14 5.45 -5.07
N LEU A 43 -10.38 5.84 -5.41
CA LEU A 43 -10.84 7.24 -5.34
C LEU A 43 -10.67 7.87 -3.95
N LYS A 44 -10.74 7.06 -2.89
CA LYS A 44 -10.51 7.51 -1.50
C LYS A 44 -9.02 7.58 -1.13
N GLN A 45 -8.16 6.94 -1.91
CA GLN A 45 -6.70 6.83 -1.68
C GLN A 45 -5.94 7.91 -2.47
N ARG A 46 -6.36 9.18 -2.34
CA ARG A 46 -5.85 10.30 -3.16
C ARG A 46 -4.33 10.40 -3.14
N GLN A 47 -3.68 10.21 -1.99
CA GLN A 47 -2.22 10.25 -1.87
C GLN A 47 -1.52 9.18 -2.73
N VAL A 48 -2.03 7.96 -2.75
CA VAL A 48 -1.44 6.85 -3.53
C VAL A 48 -1.70 7.03 -5.03
N ALA A 49 -2.91 7.45 -5.40
CA ALA A 49 -3.24 7.74 -6.79
C ALA A 49 -2.42 8.94 -7.33
N ARG A 50 -2.15 9.93 -6.47
CA ARG A 50 -1.27 11.06 -6.75
C ARG A 50 0.19 10.65 -6.90
N LEU A 51 0.68 9.72 -6.09
CA LEU A 51 1.99 9.09 -6.30
C LEU A 51 2.06 8.47 -7.70
N PHE A 52 1.07 7.66 -8.09
CA PHE A 52 1.05 7.02 -9.42
C PHE A 52 1.04 8.04 -10.56
N TYR A 53 0.25 9.11 -10.43
CA TYR A 53 0.25 10.23 -11.36
C TYR A 53 1.63 10.92 -11.47
N LEU A 54 2.26 11.29 -10.34
CA LEU A 54 3.57 11.97 -10.33
C LEU A 54 4.71 11.13 -10.91
N VAL A 55 4.69 9.81 -10.72
CA VAL A 55 5.76 8.93 -11.25
C VAL A 55 5.50 8.48 -12.69
N GLY A 56 4.37 8.88 -13.29
CA GLY A 56 3.99 8.49 -14.65
C GLY A 56 3.57 7.01 -14.76
N LEU A 57 3.07 6.41 -13.69
CA LEU A 57 2.56 5.04 -13.71
C LEU A 57 1.15 5.03 -14.30
N ASP A 58 0.94 4.22 -15.35
CA ASP A 58 -0.39 4.03 -15.92
C ASP A 58 -1.28 3.22 -14.96
N ALA A 59 -2.19 3.92 -14.29
CA ALA A 59 -3.15 3.32 -13.38
C ALA A 59 -4.12 2.32 -14.05
N LYS A 60 -4.29 2.34 -15.38
CA LYS A 60 -5.10 1.36 -16.11
C LYS A 60 -4.38 0.00 -16.24
N SER A 61 -3.05 -0.01 -16.24
CA SER A 61 -2.24 -1.22 -16.23
C SER A 61 -2.20 -1.98 -14.88
N LEU A 62 -2.63 -1.34 -13.79
CA LEU A 62 -2.73 -1.99 -12.47
C LEU A 62 -4.00 -2.84 -12.39
N LEU A 63 -3.88 -4.05 -11.85
CA LEU A 63 -5.02 -4.92 -11.54
C LEU A 63 -5.53 -4.67 -10.13
N PHE A 64 -6.85 -4.58 -9.97
CA PHE A 64 -7.54 -4.47 -8.69
C PHE A 64 -8.30 -5.76 -8.35
N SER A 65 -8.70 -5.92 -7.08
CA SER A 65 -9.30 -7.16 -6.59
C SER A 65 -10.66 -7.49 -7.22
N ASP A 66 -11.33 -6.51 -7.84
CA ASP A 66 -12.58 -6.66 -8.59
C ASP A 66 -12.38 -6.96 -10.08
N GLU A 67 -11.13 -7.10 -10.53
CA GLU A 67 -10.77 -7.25 -11.96
C GLU A 67 -10.06 -8.58 -12.26
N VAL A 68 -9.79 -9.39 -11.23
CA VAL A 68 -9.11 -10.68 -11.34
C VAL A 68 -10.01 -11.76 -10.78
N ASP A 69 -10.40 -12.70 -11.63
CA ASP A 69 -11.12 -13.91 -11.22
C ASP A 69 -10.14 -14.91 -10.57
N LEU A 70 -9.82 -14.64 -9.31
CA LEU A 70 -8.92 -15.48 -8.51
C LEU A 70 -9.51 -16.88 -8.28
N GLU A 71 -10.83 -17.05 -8.30
CA GLU A 71 -11.50 -18.32 -8.05
C GLU A 71 -11.34 -19.26 -9.25
N THR A 72 -11.69 -18.81 -10.46
CA THR A 72 -11.51 -19.61 -11.68
C THR A 72 -10.04 -19.95 -11.93
N LEU A 73 -9.12 -19.00 -11.72
CA LEU A 73 -7.69 -19.24 -11.90
C LEU A 73 -7.11 -20.23 -10.86
N LEU A 74 -7.61 -20.20 -9.62
CA LEU A 74 -7.25 -21.17 -8.58
C LEU A 74 -7.79 -22.57 -8.89
N LEU A 75 -9.05 -22.68 -9.30
CA LEU A 75 -9.69 -23.94 -9.70
C LEU A 75 -8.99 -24.57 -10.92
N ALA A 76 -8.59 -23.75 -11.89
CA ALA A 76 -7.81 -24.16 -13.05
C ALA A 76 -6.35 -24.52 -12.73
N LYS A 77 -5.89 -24.33 -11.48
CA LYS A 77 -4.49 -24.48 -11.05
C LYS A 77 -3.49 -23.61 -11.83
N GLN A 78 -3.96 -22.46 -12.33
CA GLN A 78 -3.17 -21.49 -13.09
C GLN A 78 -2.68 -20.31 -12.23
N LEU A 79 -2.97 -20.33 -10.93
CA LEU A 79 -2.67 -19.25 -9.99
C LEU A 79 -1.72 -19.69 -8.87
N SER A 80 -0.72 -18.86 -8.60
CA SER A 80 0.02 -18.84 -7.35
C SER A 80 -0.09 -17.43 -6.76
N ILE A 81 -0.59 -17.31 -5.53
CA ILE A 81 -0.76 -16.02 -4.85
C ILE A 81 0.39 -15.83 -3.87
N LEU A 82 1.01 -14.66 -3.94
CA LEU A 82 2.09 -14.25 -3.04
C LEU A 82 1.73 -12.91 -2.40
N VAL A 83 1.50 -12.90 -1.08
CA VAL A 83 1.10 -11.70 -0.34
C VAL A 83 2.34 -10.94 0.11
N VAL A 84 2.58 -9.76 -0.47
CA VAL A 84 3.76 -8.95 -0.16
C VAL A 84 3.59 -8.24 1.19
N GLY A 85 3.99 -8.92 2.27
CA GLY A 85 4.05 -8.41 3.65
C GLY A 85 5.43 -8.62 4.31
N GLU A 86 5.48 -8.53 5.65
CA GLU A 86 6.70 -8.73 6.45
C GLU A 86 7.25 -10.16 6.37
N ASP A 87 6.41 -11.14 6.03
CA ASP A 87 6.78 -12.54 5.81
C ASP A 87 7.74 -12.70 4.61
N ILE A 88 7.60 -11.84 3.60
CA ILE A 88 8.44 -11.79 2.40
C ILE A 88 9.53 -10.72 2.55
N LEU A 89 9.11 -9.49 2.87
CA LEU A 89 9.98 -8.32 2.97
C LEU A 89 10.38 -8.08 4.44
N LYS A 90 11.10 -9.06 4.99
CA LYS A 90 11.58 -9.05 6.39
C LYS A 90 12.50 -7.87 6.62
N THR A 91 12.03 -6.90 7.41
CA THR A 91 12.80 -5.71 7.81
C THR A 91 13.74 -5.96 9.00
N ASN A 92 13.49 -7.03 9.78
CA ASN A 92 14.21 -7.39 11.01
C ASN A 92 14.32 -6.26 12.07
N GLY A 93 13.53 -5.19 11.95
CA GLY A 93 13.63 -3.98 12.78
C GLY A 93 14.77 -3.01 12.40
N GLU A 94 15.52 -3.28 11.33
CA GLU A 94 16.62 -2.43 10.83
C GLU A 94 16.20 -1.44 9.73
N ALA A 95 15.02 -1.66 9.15
CA ALA A 95 14.40 -0.82 8.13
C ALA A 95 12.93 -0.60 8.48
N VAL A 96 12.41 0.59 8.21
CA VAL A 96 10.99 0.91 8.41
C VAL A 96 10.16 0.55 7.18
N SER A 97 10.71 0.72 5.98
CA SER A 97 9.98 0.43 4.73
C SER A 97 10.32 -0.93 4.12
N GLY A 98 9.30 -1.63 3.63
CA GLY A 98 9.49 -2.78 2.73
C GLY A 98 10.18 -2.39 1.41
N CYS A 99 10.13 -1.12 1.00
CA CYS A 99 10.84 -0.63 -0.18
C CYS A 99 12.35 -0.53 0.04
N THR A 100 12.80 -0.33 1.28
CA THR A 100 14.22 -0.43 1.68
C THR A 100 14.71 -1.86 1.50
N VAL A 101 13.97 -2.85 2.00
CA VAL A 101 14.30 -4.28 1.83
C VAL A 101 14.38 -4.68 0.35
N LEU A 102 13.49 -4.15 -0.50
CA LEU A 102 13.56 -4.37 -1.96
C LEU A 102 14.81 -3.73 -2.60
N THR A 103 15.19 -2.54 -2.15
CA THR A 103 16.38 -1.84 -2.65
C THR A 103 17.63 -2.64 -2.30
N ASP A 104 17.76 -3.07 -1.04
CA ASP A 104 18.90 -3.83 -0.53
C ASP A 104 19.01 -5.24 -1.13
N ASN A 105 17.88 -5.88 -1.46
CA ASN A 105 17.86 -7.20 -2.10
C ASN A 105 18.33 -7.18 -3.57
N TYR A 106 18.32 -6.02 -4.23
CA TYR A 106 18.64 -5.89 -5.66
C TYR A 106 19.83 -4.96 -5.94
N CYS A 107 20.35 -4.21 -4.96
CA CYS A 107 21.46 -3.27 -5.18
C CYS A 107 22.80 -3.95 -5.50
N GLU A 108 23.04 -5.17 -5.02
CA GLU A 108 24.24 -5.96 -5.31
C GLU A 108 24.14 -6.68 -6.67
N GLU A 109 23.05 -7.43 -6.88
CA GLU A 109 22.94 -8.42 -7.97
C GLU A 109 22.21 -7.88 -9.21
N ALA A 110 21.53 -6.74 -9.12
CA ALA A 110 20.62 -6.25 -10.15
C ALA A 110 20.47 -4.71 -10.13
N TYR A 111 21.56 -3.98 -9.87
CA TYR A 111 21.56 -2.52 -9.74
C TYR A 111 20.92 -1.78 -10.93
N GLU A 112 21.15 -2.26 -12.15
CA GLU A 112 20.58 -1.68 -13.37
C GLU A 112 19.03 -1.68 -13.36
N LEU A 113 18.41 -2.71 -12.78
CA LEU A 113 16.96 -2.75 -12.61
C LEU A 113 16.48 -1.59 -11.73
N LEU A 114 17.21 -1.29 -10.64
CA LEU A 114 16.92 -0.15 -9.74
C LEU A 114 17.11 1.23 -10.40
N GLN A 115 17.85 1.33 -11.51
CA GLN A 115 17.99 2.59 -12.25
C GLN A 115 16.79 2.92 -13.15
N THR A 116 15.85 1.98 -13.33
CA THR A 116 14.60 2.22 -14.07
C THR A 116 13.84 3.41 -13.46
N PRO A 117 13.62 4.53 -14.18
CA PRO A 117 13.20 5.80 -13.56
C PRO A 117 11.89 5.74 -12.76
N ILE A 118 10.89 4.97 -13.24
CA ILE A 118 9.61 4.82 -12.53
C ILE A 118 9.79 3.98 -11.27
N LEU A 119 10.52 2.87 -11.34
CA LEU A 119 10.82 2.01 -10.18
C LEU A 119 11.61 2.78 -9.11
N LYS A 120 12.65 3.51 -9.52
CA LYS A 120 13.50 4.33 -8.64
C LYS A 120 12.66 5.34 -7.85
N LYS A 121 11.75 6.05 -8.54
CA LYS A 121 10.81 7.00 -7.91
C LYS A 121 9.78 6.33 -7.01
N LEU A 122 9.25 5.17 -7.40
CA LEU A 122 8.30 4.41 -6.58
C LEU A 122 8.95 3.91 -5.29
N LEU A 123 10.10 3.24 -5.37
CA LEU A 123 10.86 2.79 -4.19
C LEU A 123 11.17 3.97 -3.26
N LEU A 124 11.69 5.07 -3.80
CA LEU A 124 11.99 6.28 -3.03
C LEU A 124 10.73 6.82 -2.33
N ALA A 125 9.61 6.94 -3.04
CA ALA A 125 8.36 7.41 -2.45
C ALA A 125 7.85 6.50 -1.33
N GLY A 126 7.95 5.17 -1.50
CA GLY A 126 7.59 4.22 -0.46
C GLY A 126 8.38 4.44 0.83
N ILE A 127 9.71 4.54 0.72
CA ILE A 127 10.58 4.77 1.88
C ILE A 127 10.26 6.12 2.55
N LEU A 128 10.09 7.20 1.77
CA LEU A 128 9.81 8.53 2.32
C LEU A 128 8.43 8.62 2.97
N LEU A 129 7.42 7.92 2.46
CA LEU A 129 6.09 7.87 3.08
C LEU A 129 6.11 7.07 4.39
N ASP A 130 6.73 5.89 4.41
CA ASP A 130 6.79 5.03 5.59
C ASP A 130 7.64 5.66 6.72
N THR A 131 8.70 6.41 6.37
CA THR A 131 9.62 7.07 7.33
C THR A 131 9.25 8.51 7.69
N GLN A 132 8.21 9.06 7.07
CA GLN A 132 7.85 10.49 7.13
C GLN A 132 9.05 11.40 6.77
N ASN A 133 9.64 11.18 5.58
CA ASN A 133 10.83 11.86 5.07
C ASN A 133 12.07 11.69 5.98
N LEU A 134 12.31 10.47 6.47
CA LEU A 134 13.41 10.14 7.39
C LEU A 134 13.37 10.96 8.68
N SER A 135 12.19 11.06 9.31
CA SER A 135 11.98 11.89 10.50
C SER A 135 12.71 11.33 11.74
N ALA A 136 13.58 12.15 12.34
CA ALA A 136 14.37 11.80 13.52
C ALA A 136 13.54 11.58 14.81
N SER A 137 12.22 11.79 14.76
CA SER A 137 11.27 11.51 15.84
C SER A 137 10.92 10.02 16.01
N SER A 138 11.35 9.16 15.08
CA SER A 138 11.17 7.71 15.20
C SER A 138 12.00 7.13 16.36
N LYS A 139 11.41 6.17 17.09
CA LYS A 139 12.13 5.35 18.09
C LYS A 139 12.89 4.17 17.47
N VAL A 140 12.68 3.91 16.17
CA VAL A 140 13.30 2.83 15.41
C VAL A 140 14.43 3.41 14.56
N SER A 141 15.57 2.72 14.50
CA SER A 141 16.68 3.12 13.64
C SER A 141 16.26 3.12 12.16
N MET A 142 16.62 4.18 11.45
CA MET A 142 16.34 4.34 10.01
C MET A 142 17.61 4.26 9.15
N THR A 143 18.73 3.72 9.67
CA THR A 143 20.02 3.72 8.94
C THR A 143 19.91 3.12 7.54
N ARG A 144 19.26 1.96 7.39
CA ARG A 144 19.07 1.33 6.07
C ARG A 144 18.14 2.14 5.17
N ASP A 145 17.08 2.75 5.73
CA ASP A 145 16.20 3.63 4.97
C ASP A 145 16.96 4.88 4.45
N VAL A 146 17.89 5.43 5.25
CA VAL A 146 18.78 6.53 4.84
C VAL A 146 19.70 6.11 3.69
N GLU A 147 20.37 4.95 3.82
CA GLU A 147 21.29 4.44 2.79
C GLU A 147 20.55 4.12 1.48
N ALA A 148 19.38 3.49 1.55
CA ALA A 148 18.55 3.20 0.38
C ALA A 148 18.03 4.50 -0.29
N VAL A 149 17.62 5.50 0.49
CA VAL A 149 17.26 6.84 -0.04
C VAL A 149 18.45 7.51 -0.72
N GLN A 150 19.67 7.38 -0.20
CA GLN A 150 20.88 7.90 -0.85
C GLN A 150 21.13 7.21 -2.20
N LEU A 151 21.10 5.87 -2.25
CA LEU A 151 21.24 5.09 -3.49
C LEU A 151 20.19 5.51 -4.54
N LEU A 152 18.93 5.57 -4.14
CA LEU A 152 17.82 5.95 -5.03
C LEU A 152 17.82 7.44 -5.40
N SER A 153 18.61 8.27 -4.72
CA SER A 153 18.77 9.69 -5.04
C SER A 153 20.00 9.99 -5.92
N VAL A 154 20.89 9.03 -6.19
CA VAL A 154 22.07 9.23 -7.05
C VAL A 154 21.65 9.79 -8.42
N GLY A 155 22.30 10.90 -8.82
CA GLY A 155 22.02 11.62 -10.06
C GLY A 155 20.86 12.64 -9.98
N SER A 156 20.19 12.77 -8.84
CA SER A 156 19.11 13.75 -8.64
C SER A 156 19.65 15.14 -8.28
N SER A 157 18.82 16.17 -8.44
CA SER A 157 19.18 17.53 -8.02
C SER A 157 19.37 17.64 -6.50
N PRO A 158 20.11 18.65 -6.00
CA PRO A 158 20.08 19.02 -4.59
C PRO A 158 18.64 19.20 -4.10
N ASN A 159 18.39 18.85 -2.83
CA ASN A 159 17.07 18.88 -2.18
C ASN A 159 15.95 18.05 -2.83
N TYR A 160 16.23 17.22 -3.86
CA TYR A 160 15.22 16.42 -4.56
C TYR A 160 14.33 15.59 -3.63
N ARG A 161 14.92 14.94 -2.60
CA ARG A 161 14.19 14.17 -1.58
C ARG A 161 13.06 14.98 -0.93
N ASN A 162 13.38 16.17 -0.44
CA ASN A 162 12.41 17.03 0.25
C ASN A 162 11.37 17.56 -0.74
N ALA A 163 11.80 18.09 -1.89
CA ALA A 163 10.87 18.59 -2.92
C ALA A 163 9.91 17.49 -3.42
N PHE A 164 10.37 16.25 -3.56
CA PHE A 164 9.55 15.11 -3.95
C PHE A 164 8.58 14.70 -2.83
N PHE A 165 9.01 14.70 -1.56
CA PHE A 165 8.12 14.46 -0.42
C PHE A 165 7.06 15.58 -0.26
N ASP A 166 7.47 16.84 -0.32
CA ASP A 166 6.59 18.01 -0.26
C ASP A 166 5.56 17.94 -1.37
N GLN A 167 5.97 17.56 -2.59
CA GLN A 167 5.04 17.21 -3.64
C GLN A 167 4.11 16.09 -3.16
N LEU A 168 4.57 14.89 -2.80
CA LEU A 168 3.74 13.75 -2.39
C LEU A 168 2.69 14.09 -1.32
N MET A 169 2.99 15.02 -0.41
CA MET A 169 2.11 15.43 0.69
C MET A 169 1.08 16.54 0.34
N GLN A 170 1.21 17.23 -0.80
CA GLN A 170 0.23 18.23 -1.25
C GLN A 170 -1.12 17.56 -1.60
N ASP A 171 -2.23 18.13 -1.14
CA ASP A 171 -3.57 17.81 -1.66
C ASP A 171 -3.81 18.54 -3.00
N PRO A 172 -3.88 17.82 -4.13
CA PRO A 172 -4.04 18.42 -5.44
C PRO A 172 -5.49 18.85 -5.63
N LYS A 173 -5.72 20.17 -5.54
CA LYS A 173 -6.96 20.83 -5.98
C LYS A 173 -6.96 21.16 -7.48
N ASP A 174 -5.97 20.68 -8.22
CA ASP A 174 -5.87 20.85 -9.66
C ASP A 174 -6.91 20.00 -10.38
N ASP A 175 -7.73 20.65 -11.20
CA ASP A 175 -8.74 20.03 -12.05
C ASP A 175 -8.14 18.94 -12.96
N SER A 176 -6.87 19.09 -13.39
CA SER A 176 -6.17 18.09 -14.20
C SER A 176 -6.03 16.75 -13.46
N PHE A 177 -5.72 16.78 -12.17
CA PHE A 177 -5.62 15.58 -11.35
C PHE A 177 -7.00 14.98 -11.03
N VAL A 178 -8.02 15.82 -10.80
CA VAL A 178 -9.40 15.37 -10.57
C VAL A 178 -9.95 14.66 -11.81
N GLU A 179 -9.66 15.16 -13.00
CA GLU A 179 -10.00 14.54 -14.28
C GLU A 179 -9.31 13.17 -14.43
N VAL A 180 -7.99 13.09 -14.22
CA VAL A 180 -7.23 11.84 -14.27
C VAL A 180 -7.73 10.80 -13.26
N MET A 181 -8.07 11.23 -12.03
CA MET A 181 -8.70 10.38 -11.02
C MET A 181 -10.01 9.78 -11.52
N ARG A 182 -10.87 10.61 -12.14
CA ARG A 182 -12.16 10.21 -12.67
C ARG A 182 -12.02 9.20 -13.82
N GLN A 183 -11.06 9.43 -14.72
CA GLN A 183 -10.79 8.54 -15.86
C GLN A 183 -10.19 7.20 -15.45
N ASN A 184 -9.37 7.15 -14.40
CA ASN A 184 -8.64 5.93 -14.00
C ASN A 184 -9.34 5.10 -12.92
N TYR A 185 -10.26 5.70 -12.13
CA TYR A 185 -10.92 5.03 -11.00
C TYR A 185 -12.44 5.23 -10.95
N GLY A 186 -13.02 5.99 -11.89
CA GLY A 186 -14.46 6.22 -12.05
C GLY A 186 -15.00 7.46 -11.32
N ASN A 187 -16.31 7.69 -11.42
CA ASN A 187 -16.96 8.85 -10.82
C ASN A 187 -17.18 8.67 -9.31
N SER A 188 -17.08 9.76 -8.54
CA SER A 188 -17.63 9.78 -7.19
C SER A 188 -19.16 9.74 -7.24
N SER A 189 -19.81 8.98 -6.34
CA SER A 189 -21.28 8.86 -6.34
C SER A 189 -22.01 10.15 -5.98
N ILE A 190 -21.30 11.12 -5.40
CA ILE A 190 -21.86 12.39 -4.90
C ILE A 190 -22.17 13.36 -6.04
N GLU A 191 -21.45 13.28 -7.16
CA GLU A 191 -21.57 14.24 -8.26
C GLU A 191 -22.79 13.99 -9.18
N SER A 192 -23.32 12.76 -9.18
CA SER A 192 -24.50 12.39 -9.97
C SER A 192 -25.78 13.06 -9.49
N SER A 193 -25.90 13.32 -8.18
CA SER A 193 -27.11 13.86 -7.55
C SER A 193 -27.48 15.28 -7.97
N HIS A 194 -26.53 16.04 -8.52
CA HIS A 194 -26.75 17.45 -8.92
C HIS A 194 -27.09 17.63 -10.40
N LYS A 195 -26.89 16.62 -11.27
CA LYS A 195 -27.18 16.74 -12.71
C LYS A 195 -28.61 16.36 -13.12
N TYR A 196 -29.38 15.71 -12.24
CA TYR A 196 -30.76 15.30 -12.54
C TYR A 196 -31.86 16.30 -12.09
N ARG A 197 -31.51 17.43 -11.45
CA ARG A 197 -32.50 18.40 -10.94
C ARG A 197 -32.78 19.60 -11.87
N ALA A 198 -32.15 19.66 -13.05
CA ALA A 198 -32.25 20.78 -13.98
C ALA A 198 -33.19 20.54 -15.19
N HIS A 199 -33.78 19.34 -15.33
CA HIS A 199 -34.58 18.95 -16.50
C HIS A 199 -35.94 18.32 -16.14
N GLN A 200 -36.69 18.94 -15.22
CA GLN A 200 -38.12 18.66 -15.03
C GLN A 200 -38.91 19.95 -14.69
N VAL A 201 -38.83 20.95 -15.57
CA VAL A 201 -39.80 22.06 -15.60
C VAL A 201 -40.10 22.41 -17.06
N LEU A 202 -41.01 21.66 -17.69
CA LEU A 202 -41.98 22.22 -18.64
C LEU A 202 -43.18 21.27 -18.82
N GLU A 203 -44.37 21.86 -18.66
CA GLU A 203 -45.66 21.51 -19.27
C GLU A 203 -46.22 20.08 -19.16
N SER A 204 -47.25 19.96 -18.31
CA SER A 204 -48.52 19.30 -18.67
C SER A 204 -49.64 19.91 -17.82
N ASN A 205 -50.60 20.61 -18.45
CA ASN A 205 -51.72 21.30 -17.79
C ASN A 205 -53.06 20.57 -18.03
N SER A 206 -53.96 20.65 -17.04
CA SER A 206 -55.41 20.33 -17.09
C SER A 206 -55.80 18.83 -17.25
N ILE A 207 -56.89 18.26 -16.69
CA ILE A 207 -58.22 18.72 -16.22
C ILE A 207 -58.64 17.95 -14.89
N PRO A 208 -59.62 18.41 -14.06
CA PRO A 208 -59.84 17.93 -12.66
C PRO A 208 -61.15 17.12 -12.38
N GLN A 209 -61.47 16.91 -11.07
CA GLN A 209 -62.67 16.27 -10.41
C GLN A 209 -62.61 14.71 -10.23
N GLU A 210 -63.13 14.06 -9.17
CA GLU A 210 -63.69 14.45 -7.85
C GLU A 210 -63.76 13.26 -6.83
N ASN A 211 -63.83 13.55 -5.52
CA ASN A 211 -64.55 12.84 -4.42
C ASN A 211 -64.24 11.33 -4.08
N THR A 212 -63.47 10.98 -3.02
CA THR A 212 -63.79 10.78 -1.55
C THR A 212 -64.52 9.46 -1.15
N PRO A 213 -64.49 8.97 0.13
CA PRO A 213 -63.47 8.98 1.19
C PRO A 213 -63.36 7.65 2.04
N SER A 214 -62.67 7.71 3.20
CA SER A 214 -62.53 6.69 4.30
C SER A 214 -61.45 5.59 4.09
N SER A 215 -60.80 5.03 5.12
CA SER A 215 -61.13 4.95 6.55
C SER A 215 -59.96 5.31 7.49
N ASP A 216 -60.30 5.95 8.61
CA ASP A 216 -59.40 6.13 9.77
C ASP A 216 -58.98 4.81 10.43
N LYS A 217 -57.82 4.84 11.11
CA LYS A 217 -57.68 4.30 12.48
C LYS A 217 -56.43 4.83 13.19
N ILE A 218 -56.65 5.77 14.11
CA ILE A 218 -55.69 6.14 15.16
C ILE A 218 -55.99 5.28 16.40
N SER A 219 -54.96 4.76 17.07
CA SER A 219 -55.03 4.49 18.51
C SER A 219 -53.71 4.84 19.19
N LYS A 220 -53.81 5.47 20.37
CA LYS A 220 -52.73 6.09 21.14
C LYS A 220 -52.56 5.38 22.49
N TYR A 221 -51.37 5.55 23.11
CA TYR A 221 -51.15 5.58 24.58
C TYR A 221 -51.17 4.22 25.35
N VAL A 222 -50.43 3.97 26.46
CA VAL A 222 -49.30 4.70 27.13
C VAL A 222 -48.64 3.87 28.27
N LYS A 223 -47.43 4.26 28.74
CA LYS A 223 -46.77 3.97 30.07
C LYS A 223 -46.28 2.51 30.34
N ASN A 224 -45.29 2.23 31.22
CA ASN A 224 -44.51 3.05 32.20
C ASN A 224 -43.16 2.38 32.64
N GLY A 225 -42.25 3.16 33.28
CA GLY A 225 -41.02 2.68 34.00
C GLY A 225 -39.69 2.97 33.25
N LYS A 226 -38.72 3.81 33.66
CA LYS A 226 -38.16 4.23 34.99
C LYS A 226 -37.58 3.01 35.75
N ILE A 227 -36.32 2.96 36.24
CA ILE A 227 -35.42 3.98 36.85
C ILE A 227 -33.89 3.65 36.67
N ASN A 228 -33.04 4.69 36.52
CA ASN A 228 -31.60 4.93 36.91
C ASN A 228 -30.68 3.76 37.38
N ARG A 229 -29.47 3.54 36.83
CA ARG A 229 -28.13 4.23 37.02
C ARG A 229 -27.29 3.75 38.23
N ALA A 230 -26.14 3.07 38.00
CA ALA A 230 -24.84 3.25 38.72
C ALA A 230 -23.74 2.23 38.29
N SER A 231 -22.47 2.68 38.25
CA SER A 231 -21.23 1.86 38.36
C SER A 231 -20.77 1.85 39.85
N PRO A 232 -19.77 1.06 40.36
CA PRO A 232 -18.36 1.11 39.90
C PRO A 232 -17.38 -0.10 40.19
N ASN A 233 -16.16 0.03 39.63
CA ASN A 233 -14.81 -0.25 40.19
C ASN A 233 -14.20 -1.65 40.52
N THR A 234 -13.07 -1.91 39.83
CA THR A 234 -11.72 -2.40 40.26
C THR A 234 -11.51 -3.62 41.17
N GLY A 235 -10.56 -4.50 40.76
CA GLY A 235 -9.83 -5.42 41.65
C GLY A 235 -8.54 -6.00 41.00
N LYS A 236 -7.42 -5.97 41.72
CA LYS A 236 -6.12 -6.64 41.41
C LYS A 236 -6.03 -7.97 42.17
N PRO A 237 -5.11 -8.89 41.82
CA PRO A 237 -4.05 -9.18 42.79
C PRO A 237 -2.65 -9.47 42.19
N THR A 238 -1.63 -9.43 43.05
CA THR A 238 -0.22 -9.75 42.77
C THR A 238 0.31 -10.71 43.85
N ILE A 239 0.97 -11.82 43.49
CA ILE A 239 1.89 -12.57 44.37
C ILE A 239 3.05 -13.16 43.53
N SER A 240 4.27 -13.11 44.07
CA SER A 240 5.53 -13.79 43.66
C SER A 240 6.25 -14.24 44.97
N PRO A 241 7.50 -14.76 45.02
CA PRO A 241 8.41 -15.37 44.02
C PRO A 241 9.08 -16.70 44.51
N ILE A 242 9.82 -17.46 43.66
CA ILE A 242 10.84 -18.47 44.08
C ILE A 242 12.06 -18.49 43.12
N HIS A 243 13.25 -18.84 43.64
CA HIS A 243 14.62 -18.87 43.05
C HIS A 243 15.09 -20.34 42.75
N ALA A 244 16.15 -20.68 41.99
CA ALA A 244 17.22 -19.94 41.28
C ALA A 244 17.81 -20.76 40.07
N SER A 245 18.93 -20.28 39.52
CA SER A 245 19.78 -20.74 38.38
C SER A 245 20.78 -21.89 38.73
N PRO A 246 21.82 -22.24 37.90
CA PRO A 246 22.01 -22.19 36.44
C PRO A 246 22.64 -23.50 35.82
N ALA A 247 22.75 -23.59 34.48
CA ALA A 247 23.69 -24.50 33.79
C ALA A 247 24.13 -23.95 32.42
N SER A 248 25.36 -24.27 31.97
CA SER A 248 26.10 -23.57 30.90
C SER A 248 26.20 -24.38 29.56
N PRO A 249 27.00 -24.01 28.53
CA PRO A 249 26.50 -23.95 27.16
C PRO A 249 26.81 -25.18 26.28
N ALA A 250 25.95 -25.42 25.28
CA ALA A 250 26.23 -26.36 24.18
C ALA A 250 27.10 -25.72 23.09
N LYS A 251 28.03 -26.51 22.52
CA LYS A 251 28.90 -26.14 21.40
C LYS A 251 28.17 -26.21 20.04
N PRO A 252 28.66 -25.54 18.98
CA PRO A 252 27.91 -25.33 17.74
C PRO A 252 27.84 -26.58 16.85
N ALA A 253 26.75 -26.67 16.09
CA ALA A 253 26.68 -27.50 14.88
C ALA A 253 27.12 -26.67 13.67
N ASP A 254 27.88 -27.30 12.77
CA ASP A 254 28.52 -26.67 11.63
C ASP A 254 27.62 -26.63 10.36
N ALA A 255 28.12 -26.02 9.29
CA ALA A 255 27.58 -26.01 7.91
C ALA A 255 26.49 -24.97 7.52
N SER A 256 26.96 -23.73 7.32
CA SER A 256 26.93 -23.05 6.01
C SER A 256 25.60 -22.73 5.26
N ARG A 257 25.00 -21.57 5.57
CA ARG A 257 24.68 -20.57 4.50
C ARG A 257 24.56 -19.10 4.96
N GLY A 258 25.08 -18.73 6.12
CA GLY A 258 25.14 -17.33 6.57
C GLY A 258 26.46 -16.66 6.18
N LYS A 259 26.60 -16.17 4.94
CA LYS A 259 27.65 -15.20 4.63
C LYS A 259 27.27 -13.87 5.27
N ASN A 260 28.11 -13.36 6.16
CA ASN A 260 27.96 -12.03 6.75
C ASN A 260 27.91 -10.99 5.62
N LYS A 261 26.71 -10.49 5.28
CA LYS A 261 26.53 -9.42 4.30
C LYS A 261 27.11 -8.13 4.89
N THR A 262 28.38 -7.86 4.59
CA THR A 262 28.98 -6.55 4.80
C THR A 262 28.24 -5.59 3.88
N PHE A 263 27.47 -4.67 4.46
CA PHE A 263 26.48 -3.86 3.74
C PHE A 263 27.07 -3.19 2.49
N PHE A 264 26.58 -3.58 1.31
CA PHE A 264 27.08 -3.09 0.02
C PHE A 264 26.97 -1.56 -0.11
N LEU A 265 25.94 -0.96 0.50
CA LEU A 265 25.77 0.49 0.57
C LEU A 265 26.92 1.16 1.35
N ALA A 266 27.38 0.59 2.47
CA ALA A 266 28.57 1.07 3.17
C ALA A 266 29.86 0.93 2.34
N LYS A 267 29.94 -0.07 1.45
CA LYS A 267 31.06 -0.26 0.49
C LYS A 267 31.02 0.73 -0.67
N TRP A 268 29.85 1.17 -1.12
CA TRP A 268 29.69 2.13 -2.22
C TRP A 268 29.75 3.60 -1.79
N PHE A 269 29.22 3.92 -0.61
CA PHE A 269 29.19 5.29 -0.07
C PHE A 269 30.26 5.57 0.99
N GLY A 270 31.12 4.60 1.31
CA GLY A 270 32.28 4.81 2.18
C GLY A 270 31.97 4.92 3.67
N PHE A 271 30.82 4.40 4.13
CA PHE A 271 30.44 4.38 5.55
C PHE A 271 31.17 3.32 6.38
N GLY A 272 31.99 2.46 5.76
CA GLY A 272 32.84 1.50 6.46
C GLY A 272 34.19 2.10 6.91
N LYS A 273 34.38 2.21 8.22
CA LYS A 273 35.68 2.19 8.90
C LYS A 273 35.66 1.10 9.97
#